data_AF-A0A848UNI0-F1
#
_entry.id   AF-A0A848UNI0-F1
#
_cell.length_a   1.000
_cell.length_b   1.000
_cell.length_c   1.000
_cell.angle_alpha   90.00
_cell.angle_beta   90.00
_cell.angle_gamma   90.00
#
_symmetry.space_group_name_H-M   'P 1'
#
loop_
_entity.id
_entity.type
_entity.pdbx_description
1 polymer ?
#
loop_
_entity_poly.entity_id
_entity_poly.type
_entity_poly.pdbx_seq_one_letter_code
_entity_poly.pdbx_strand_id
1 'polypeptide(L)'
;WAEAVCHGSFSQPTERRYNVAEIFKRAQGQGTITRVEGLAQMMATMGEHVVNVELVPIGQPRRDWRATVLSDGLIVVRHPVFEEVVRMSEWIASNVHLYCD
;
A
#
# COMPACT_ATOMS: atom_id res chain seq x y z
N TRP A 1 21.88 -9.09 4.90
CA TRP A 1 21.84 -8.71 6.33
C TRP A 1 22.76 -9.58 7.18
N ALA A 2 22.63 -10.92 7.18
CA ALA A 2 23.47 -11.79 8.02
C ALA A 2 24.98 -11.57 7.84
N GLU A 3 25.46 -11.42 6.60
CA GLU A 3 26.87 -11.12 6.30
C GLU A 3 27.36 -9.82 6.98
N ALA A 4 26.57 -8.74 6.87
CA ALA A 4 26.89 -7.45 7.48
C ALA A 4 26.95 -7.53 9.01
N VAL A 5 26.09 -8.35 9.63
CA VAL A 5 26.06 -8.52 11.10
C VAL A 5 27.18 -9.42 11.59
N CYS A 6 27.43 -10.54 10.92
CA CYS A 6 28.41 -11.53 11.36
C CYS A 6 29.84 -11.15 10.99
N HIS A 7 30.04 -10.39 9.91
CA HIS A 7 31.36 -10.14 9.32
C HIS A 7 31.69 -8.65 9.14
N GLY A 8 30.75 -7.74 9.41
CA GLY A 8 30.98 -6.29 9.24
C GLY A 8 31.16 -5.87 7.78
N SER A 9 30.82 -6.74 6.83
CA SER A 9 30.99 -6.52 5.39
C SER A 9 29.74 -6.95 4.63
N PHE A 10 29.57 -6.43 3.40
CA PHE A 10 28.44 -6.79 2.56
C PHE A 10 28.89 -6.86 1.10
N SER A 11 28.84 -8.06 0.51
CA SER A 11 29.36 -8.31 -0.84
C SER A 11 28.32 -8.11 -1.94
N GLN A 12 27.03 -8.02 -1.58
CA GLN A 12 25.96 -7.86 -2.56
C GLN A 12 25.81 -6.39 -3.01
N PRO A 13 25.41 -6.14 -4.27
CA PRO A 13 25.11 -4.80 -4.74
C PRO A 13 23.99 -4.14 -3.91
N THR A 14 24.22 -2.90 -3.45
CA THR A 14 23.27 -2.12 -2.64
C THR A 14 22.60 -0.99 -3.43
N GLU A 15 22.57 -1.10 -4.75
CA GLU A 15 21.95 -0.10 -5.61
C GLU A 15 20.45 0.03 -5.33
N ARG A 16 20.02 1.24 -4.93
CA ARG A 16 18.62 1.55 -4.72
C ARG A 16 17.91 1.72 -6.06
N ARG A 17 17.22 0.68 -6.51
CA ARG A 17 16.48 0.69 -7.79
C ARG A 17 15.15 1.45 -7.75
N TYR A 18 14.51 1.49 -6.58
CA TYR A 18 13.17 2.07 -6.43
C TYR A 18 13.05 2.81 -5.10
N ASN A 19 12.20 3.83 -5.12
CA ASN A 19 11.52 4.34 -3.94
C ASN A 19 10.18 3.59 -3.80
N VAL A 20 9.66 3.47 -2.58
CA VAL A 20 8.44 2.72 -2.29
C VAL A 20 7.57 3.54 -1.34
N ALA A 21 6.26 3.52 -1.55
CA ALA A 21 5.27 4.04 -0.61
C ALA A 21 4.25 2.96 -0.26
N GLU A 22 3.90 2.90 1.02
CA GLU A 22 2.81 2.09 1.55
C GLU A 22 1.69 3.02 2.00
N ILE A 23 0.50 2.83 1.43
CA ILE A 23 -0.66 3.68 1.68
C ILE A 23 -1.71 2.85 2.41
N PHE A 24 -1.83 3.06 3.72
CA PHE A 24 -2.86 2.43 4.54
C PHE A 24 -4.22 3.05 4.31
N LYS A 25 -5.24 2.21 4.10
CA LYS A 25 -6.61 2.64 3.86
C LYS A 25 -7.52 2.20 5.00
N ARG A 26 -8.39 3.10 5.43
CA ARG A 26 -9.39 2.88 6.48
C ARG A 26 -10.77 2.98 5.84
N ALA A 27 -11.61 2.00 6.07
CA ALA A 27 -12.99 2.04 5.61
C ALA A 27 -13.79 3.09 6.39
N GLN A 28 -14.64 3.82 5.68
CA GLN A 28 -15.58 4.78 6.24
C GLN A 28 -16.86 4.04 6.68
N GLY A 29 -17.35 4.35 7.87
CA GLY A 29 -18.50 3.66 8.48
C GLY A 29 -18.09 2.53 9.43
N GLN A 30 -18.97 1.56 9.64
CA GLN A 30 -18.79 0.41 10.54
C GLN A 30 -19.38 -0.85 9.90
N GLY A 31 -18.99 -2.04 10.37
CA GLY A 31 -19.57 -3.29 9.87
C GLY A 31 -18.78 -3.91 8.72
N THR A 32 -19.48 -4.21 7.62
CA THR A 32 -18.94 -5.04 6.53
C THR A 32 -18.52 -4.17 5.36
N ILE A 33 -17.39 -4.47 4.71
CA ILE A 33 -16.97 -3.73 3.51
C ILE A 33 -18.02 -3.95 2.42
N THR A 34 -18.58 -2.86 1.89
CA THR A 34 -19.61 -2.91 0.84
C THR A 34 -19.13 -2.32 -0.47
N ARG A 35 -18.12 -1.43 -0.44
CA ARG A 35 -17.65 -0.76 -1.65
C ARG A 35 -16.19 -0.34 -1.57
N VAL A 36 -15.52 -0.37 -2.72
CA VAL A 36 -14.21 0.22 -2.94
C VAL A 36 -14.28 1.13 -4.16
N GLU A 37 -13.92 2.39 -4.00
CA GLU A 37 -13.90 3.41 -5.06
C GLU A 37 -12.46 3.76 -5.46
N GLY A 38 -12.26 4.23 -6.68
CA GLY A 38 -10.96 4.68 -7.20
C GLY A 38 -9.97 3.58 -7.60
N LEU A 39 -10.17 2.34 -7.15
CA LEU A 39 -9.23 1.23 -7.39
C LEU A 39 -9.05 0.90 -8.88
N ALA A 40 -10.14 0.85 -9.65
CA ALA A 40 -10.07 0.56 -11.09
C ALA A 40 -9.28 1.65 -11.85
N GLN A 41 -9.55 2.93 -11.54
CA GLN A 41 -8.82 4.06 -12.13
C GLN A 41 -7.34 4.05 -11.75
N MET A 42 -7.03 3.72 -10.48
CA MET A 42 -5.65 3.52 -10.01
C MET A 42 -4.93 2.47 -10.87
N MET A 43 -5.52 1.28 -11.00
CA MET A 43 -4.91 0.19 -11.77
C MET A 43 -4.72 0.56 -13.24
N ALA A 44 -5.67 1.27 -13.84
CA ALA A 44 -5.55 1.73 -15.23
C ALA A 44 -4.44 2.78 -15.43
N THR A 45 -4.20 3.64 -14.43
CA THR A 45 -3.30 4.81 -14.58
C THR A 45 -1.88 4.52 -14.11
N MET A 46 -1.71 3.68 -13.08
CA MET A 46 -0.42 3.43 -12.44
C MET A 46 -0.17 1.95 -12.13
N GLY A 47 -0.92 1.03 -12.75
CA GLY A 47 -0.87 -0.40 -12.45
C GLY A 47 0.51 -1.04 -12.59
N GLU A 48 1.36 -0.56 -13.51
CA GLU A 48 2.74 -1.05 -13.68
C GLU A 48 3.64 -0.75 -12.46
N HIS A 49 3.28 0.26 -11.67
CA HIS A 49 4.00 0.68 -10.48
C HIS A 49 3.44 0.07 -9.20
N VAL A 50 2.31 -0.64 -9.29
CA VAL A 50 1.68 -1.31 -8.15
C VAL A 50 2.42 -2.60 -7.83
N VAL A 51 2.89 -2.71 -6.60
CA VAL A 51 3.58 -3.90 -6.08
C VAL A 51 2.59 -4.83 -5.39
N ASN A 52 1.67 -4.26 -4.63
CA ASN A 52 0.69 -5.02 -3.85
C ASN A 52 -0.59 -4.20 -3.63
N VAL A 53 -1.73 -4.89 -3.64
CA VAL A 53 -3.03 -4.36 -3.21
C VAL A 53 -3.61 -5.37 -2.23
N GLU A 54 -3.56 -5.04 -0.94
CA GLU A 54 -4.11 -5.87 0.12
C GLU A 54 -5.20 -5.08 0.85
N LEU A 55 -6.42 -5.14 0.32
CA LEU A 55 -7.61 -4.52 0.91
C LEU A 55 -8.54 -5.60 1.46
N VAL A 56 -9.23 -5.32 2.56
CA VAL A 56 -10.31 -6.20 3.04
C VAL A 56 -11.37 -6.32 1.92
N PRO A 57 -11.72 -7.55 1.48
CA PRO A 57 -12.68 -7.76 0.41
C PRO A 57 -14.10 -7.29 0.77
N ILE A 58 -14.87 -6.91 -0.26
CA ILE A 58 -16.31 -6.69 -0.12
C ILE A 58 -16.97 -7.96 0.45
N GLY A 59 -17.85 -7.78 1.44
CA GLY A 59 -18.51 -8.87 2.16
C GLY A 59 -17.78 -9.35 3.41
N GLN A 60 -16.59 -8.83 3.72
CA GLN A 60 -15.87 -9.13 4.97
C GLN A 60 -16.01 -8.00 6.00
N PRO A 61 -15.99 -8.32 7.30
CA PRO A 61 -15.97 -7.30 8.34
C PRO A 61 -14.69 -6.47 8.23
N ARG A 62 -14.83 -5.16 8.45
CA ARG A 62 -13.68 -4.28 8.60
C ARG A 62 -12.76 -4.77 9.74
N ARG A 63 -11.46 -4.48 9.65
CA ARG A 63 -10.47 -4.92 10.65
C ARG A 63 -10.63 -4.14 11.95
N ASP A 64 -10.52 -4.86 13.07
CA ASP A 64 -10.45 -4.25 14.41
C ASP A 64 -9.12 -3.49 14.56
N TRP A 65 -9.22 -2.17 14.74
CA TRP A 65 -8.06 -1.29 14.91
C TRP A 65 -7.24 -1.61 16.17
N ARG A 66 -7.82 -2.28 17.16
CA ARG A 66 -7.09 -2.71 18.37
C ARG A 66 -6.22 -3.93 18.11
N ALA A 67 -6.54 -4.72 17.09
CA ALA A 67 -5.86 -5.97 16.78
C ALA A 67 -4.79 -5.82 15.69
N THR A 68 -4.80 -4.74 14.91
CA THR A 68 -3.84 -4.54 13.81
C THR A 68 -3.50 -3.08 13.52
N VAL A 69 -2.26 -2.87 13.10
CA VAL A 69 -1.75 -1.58 12.61
C VAL A 69 -2.02 -1.36 11.11
N LEU A 70 -2.41 -2.39 10.37
CA LEU A 70 -2.58 -2.35 8.90
C LEU A 70 -3.90 -1.69 8.45
N SER A 71 -4.66 -1.07 9.36
CA SER A 71 -5.98 -0.50 9.07
C SER A 71 -6.89 -1.53 8.39
N ASP A 72 -7.76 -1.14 7.43
CA ASP A 72 -8.60 -2.01 6.61
C ASP A 72 -7.91 -2.47 5.32
N GLY A 73 -6.60 -2.20 5.18
CA GLY A 73 -5.80 -2.59 4.03
C GLY A 73 -4.66 -1.63 3.73
N LEU A 74 -3.80 -2.03 2.81
CA LEU A 74 -2.68 -1.24 2.30
C LEU A 74 -2.51 -1.42 0.79
N ILE A 75 -1.99 -0.39 0.14
CA ILE A 75 -1.56 -0.41 -1.25
C ILE A 75 -0.09 -0.05 -1.29
N VAL A 76 0.72 -0.81 -2.02
CA VAL A 76 2.16 -0.56 -2.18
C VAL A 76 2.45 -0.17 -3.62
N VAL A 77 3.11 0.97 -3.81
CA VAL A 77 3.61 1.42 -5.11
C VAL A 77 5.10 1.68 -5.07
N ARG A 78 5.76 1.56 -6.22
CA ARG A 78 7.19 1.81 -6.38
C ARG A 78 7.51 2.59 -7.65
N HIS A 79 8.55 3.41 -7.61
CA HIS A 79 9.07 4.11 -8.79
C HIS A 79 10.55 4.48 -8.61
N PRO A 80 11.39 4.45 -9.67
CA PRO A 80 12.80 4.83 -9.58
C PRO A 80 13.01 6.31 -9.21
N VAL A 81 12.12 7.18 -9.69
CA VAL A 81 12.06 8.62 -9.34
C VAL A 81 11.23 8.81 -8.07
N PHE A 82 11.76 9.54 -7.10
CA PHE A 82 11.14 9.71 -5.78
C PHE A 82 9.85 10.52 -5.84
N GLU A 83 9.86 11.62 -6.60
CA GLU A 83 8.74 12.54 -6.78
C GLU A 83 7.50 11.83 -7.35
N GLU A 84 7.71 10.88 -8.26
CA GLU A 84 6.62 10.07 -8.81
C GLU A 84 5.99 9.12 -7.78
N VAL A 85 6.79 8.54 -6.87
CA VAL A 85 6.23 7.77 -5.74
C VAL A 85 5.38 8.64 -4.85
N VAL A 86 5.86 9.85 -4.52
CA VAL A 86 5.10 10.81 -3.70
C VAL A 86 3.79 11.17 -4.39
N ARG A 87 3.84 11.58 -5.67
CA ARG A 87 2.66 11.92 -6.47
C ARG A 87 1.64 10.79 -6.52
N MET A 88 2.09 9.55 -6.76
CA MET A 88 1.20 8.38 -6.75
C MET A 88 0.60 8.13 -5.36
N SER A 89 1.40 8.21 -4.30
CA SER A 89 0.94 7.98 -2.93
C SER A 89 -0.12 8.99 -2.50
N GLU A 90 0.05 10.27 -2.85
CA GLU A 90 -0.92 11.33 -2.57
C GLU A 90 -2.21 11.10 -3.35
N TRP A 91 -2.10 10.76 -4.64
CA TRP A 91 -3.27 10.46 -5.45
C TRP A 91 -4.06 9.26 -4.87
N ILE A 92 -3.39 8.18 -4.49
CA ILE A 92 -4.04 6.99 -3.89
C ILE A 92 -4.66 7.35 -2.54
N ALA A 93 -3.98 8.14 -1.72
CA ALA A 93 -4.48 8.59 -0.43
C ALA A 93 -5.80 9.36 -0.60
N SER A 94 -5.87 10.25 -1.59
CA SER A 94 -7.03 11.13 -1.84
C SER A 94 -8.16 10.51 -2.66
N ASN A 95 -7.92 9.48 -3.47
CA ASN A 95 -8.90 9.02 -4.45
C ASN A 95 -9.35 7.57 -4.29
N VAL A 96 -8.64 6.74 -3.52
CA VAL A 96 -9.08 5.37 -3.22
C VAL A 96 -9.81 5.36 -1.89
N HIS A 97 -11.03 4.85 -1.83
CA HIS A 97 -11.81 4.81 -0.59
C HIS A 97 -12.50 3.47 -0.40
N LEU A 98 -12.54 3.00 0.85
CA LEU A 98 -13.30 1.84 1.27
C LEU A 98 -14.51 2.33 2.08
N TYR A 99 -15.64 1.67 1.93
CA TYR A 99 -16.87 1.95 2.67
C TYR A 99 -17.40 0.68 3.33
N CYS A 100 -18.01 0.85 4.49
CA CYS A 100 -18.69 -0.21 5.23
C CYS A 100 -19.94 0.31 5.94
N ASP A 101 -20.92 -0.58 6.01
CA ASP A 101 -22.21 -0.43 6.67
C ASP A 101 -22.69 -1.77 7.27
#